data_AF-A0A8J6JXQ5-F1
#
_entry.id   AF-A0A8J6JXQ5-F1
#
_cell.length_a   1.000
_cell.length_b   1.000
_cell.length_c   1.000
_cell.angle_alpha   90.00
_cell.angle_beta   90.00
_cell.angle_gamma   90.00
#
_symmetry.space_group_name_H-M   'P 1'
#
loop_
_entity.id
_entity.type
_entity.pdbx_description
1 polymer ?
#
loop_
_entity_poly.entity_id
_entity_poly.type
_entity_poly.pdbx_seq_one_letter_code
_entity_poly.pdbx_strand_id
1 'polypeptide(L)'
;MTAGSDDSVTCLEATQHYELSLTAGSFYNVMEGREPSTRPSRTTPASPRVTPALVKRPRFQTLARFWEGQDVLARWTDGLLYLGIIKKVDSAQETCLVRFEDNSQFSVLWKDIFPPAVPGKEQLCCVCNSQACTPDNKLVHCGKCKHAYHQECHVPSVPCDTDSSGSSWMCRQCVFAVATKRGGALKKGPFARSMLQMKLSLPYQLKSLEWDPLHLTNKQQCYCYCGGPGEWNMKMLQCCRCLQWFHEACTQCLSKPLLYGDRFYVFECSVCTRGPENAWRLPLGWVDVSHLVLYHLSICCKKKYFDFEREILSFVNENWESLLLGEVSHPPSYMWCPRCAMLLSCTGHPPKA
;
A
#
# COMPACT_ATOMS: atom_id res chain seq x y z
N MET A 1 -10.73 30.19 -34.87
CA MET A 1 -10.01 29.29 -35.81
C MET A 1 -8.92 28.58 -35.01
N THR A 2 -8.97 27.23 -35.03
CA THR A 2 -7.92 26.22 -34.71
C THR A 2 -7.16 26.34 -33.37
N ALA A 3 -7.37 25.49 -32.35
CA ALA A 3 -7.20 24.02 -32.18
C ALA A 3 -5.75 23.57 -31.86
N GLY A 4 -5.62 22.74 -30.81
CA GLY A 4 -4.46 21.90 -30.44
C GLY A 4 -4.23 21.91 -28.91
N SER A 5 -4.67 20.97 -28.05
CA SER A 5 -4.66 19.48 -27.97
C SER A 5 -3.55 18.96 -27.03
N ASP A 6 -4.00 18.52 -25.84
CA ASP A 6 -3.50 17.45 -24.95
C ASP A 6 -2.00 17.15 -24.79
N ASP A 7 -1.40 17.68 -23.71
CA ASP A 7 -0.12 17.25 -23.12
C ASP A 7 -0.27 16.20 -21.99
N SER A 8 -1.49 15.72 -21.75
CA SER A 8 -1.79 14.79 -20.64
C SER A 8 -1.66 13.30 -21.02
N VAL A 9 -1.64 12.99 -22.31
CA VAL A 9 -1.64 11.61 -22.85
C VAL A 9 -0.23 11.04 -23.00
N THR A 10 0.80 11.88 -23.19
CA THR A 10 2.17 11.45 -23.50
C THR A 10 2.95 10.89 -22.30
N CYS A 11 2.54 11.20 -21.07
CA CYS A 11 3.21 10.70 -19.86
C CYS A 11 2.84 9.23 -19.54
N LEU A 12 1.63 8.80 -19.94
CA LEU A 12 1.12 7.43 -19.76
C LEU A 12 1.74 6.44 -20.76
N GLU A 13 1.99 6.88 -22.00
CA GLU A 13 2.60 6.01 -23.03
C GLU A 13 4.09 5.72 -22.74
N ALA A 14 4.79 6.65 -22.09
CA ALA A 14 6.18 6.45 -21.65
C ALA A 14 6.31 5.44 -20.49
N THR A 15 5.27 5.29 -19.66
CA THR A 15 5.23 4.30 -18.59
C THR A 15 4.96 2.90 -19.15
N GLN A 16 4.08 2.76 -20.15
CA GLN A 16 3.77 1.48 -20.80
C GLN A 16 4.96 0.86 -21.55
N HIS A 17 5.80 1.67 -22.22
CA HIS A 17 7.02 1.17 -22.86
C HIS A 17 8.09 0.68 -21.85
N TYR A 18 8.06 1.20 -20.61
CA TYR A 18 8.96 0.80 -19.51
C TYR A 18 8.43 -0.41 -18.71
N GLU A 19 7.11 -0.63 -18.68
CA GLU A 19 6.49 -1.81 -18.07
C GLU A 19 6.85 -3.09 -18.83
N LEU A 20 6.97 -3.04 -20.17
CA LEU A 20 7.31 -4.20 -20.99
C LEU A 20 8.73 -4.73 -20.74
N SER A 21 9.72 -3.86 -20.48
CA SER A 21 11.11 -4.27 -20.24
C SER A 21 11.32 -4.92 -18.86
N LEU A 22 10.52 -4.56 -17.85
CA LEU A 22 10.55 -5.20 -16.53
C LEU A 22 9.83 -6.55 -16.47
N THR A 23 8.89 -6.81 -17.39
CA THR A 23 8.20 -8.12 -17.47
C THR A 23 8.98 -9.18 -18.24
N ALA A 24 9.87 -8.78 -19.15
CA ALA A 24 10.54 -9.70 -20.08
C ALA A 24 11.92 -10.19 -19.62
N GLY A 25 12.54 -9.56 -18.61
CA GLY A 25 13.87 -9.92 -18.11
C GLY A 25 13.81 -10.58 -16.74
N SER A 26 14.16 -11.87 -16.69
CA SER A 26 14.47 -12.66 -15.48
C SER A 26 13.31 -13.27 -14.70
N PHE A 27 12.57 -14.21 -15.32
CA PHE A 27 11.86 -15.28 -14.58
C PHE A 27 11.70 -16.60 -15.36
N TYR A 28 12.64 -16.90 -16.28
CA TYR A 28 12.76 -18.24 -16.87
C TYR A 28 14.08 -18.87 -16.42
N ASN A 29 13.97 -20.10 -15.89
CA ASN A 29 15.02 -20.98 -15.33
C ASN A 29 15.23 -20.91 -13.82
N VAL A 30 14.33 -21.54 -13.04
CA VAL A 30 14.68 -22.57 -12.04
C VAL A 30 13.40 -23.41 -11.81
N MET A 31 13.56 -24.74 -11.79
CA MET A 31 12.57 -25.81 -11.52
C MET A 31 11.97 -26.55 -12.74
N GLU A 32 12.80 -27.30 -13.45
CA GLU A 32 12.36 -28.53 -14.12
C GLU A 32 12.93 -29.75 -13.38
N GLY A 33 12.06 -30.73 -13.10
CA GLY A 33 12.49 -32.07 -12.70
C GLY A 33 11.61 -32.75 -11.64
N ARG A 34 10.47 -33.34 -12.05
CA ARG A 34 10.03 -34.71 -11.69
C ARG A 34 8.62 -35.02 -12.23
N GLU A 35 8.53 -36.11 -12.99
CA GLU A 35 7.30 -36.68 -13.57
C GLU A 35 6.35 -37.33 -12.53
N PRO A 36 5.06 -37.51 -12.88
CA PRO A 36 4.02 -37.95 -11.95
C PRO A 36 3.79 -39.48 -11.95
N SER A 37 3.53 -40.05 -10.76
CA SER A 37 3.06 -41.42 -10.59
C SER A 37 1.59 -41.46 -10.16
N THR A 38 0.83 -42.35 -10.80
CA THR A 38 -0.63 -42.52 -10.72
C THR A 38 -1.12 -43.50 -9.64
N ARG A 39 -2.38 -43.27 -9.19
CA ARG A 39 -3.39 -44.18 -8.56
C ARG A 39 -3.39 -44.38 -7.03
N PRO A 40 -4.53 -44.79 -6.42
CA PRO A 40 -5.92 -44.33 -6.56
C PRO A 40 -6.57 -43.90 -5.21
N SER A 41 -7.75 -43.30 -5.37
CA SER A 41 -8.72 -42.80 -4.38
C SER A 41 -9.11 -43.74 -3.22
N ARG A 42 -9.25 -43.16 -2.02
CA ARG A 42 -9.99 -43.74 -0.88
C ARG A 42 -10.86 -42.69 -0.20
N THR A 43 -12.17 -42.94 -0.21
CA THR A 43 -13.27 -42.20 0.43
C THR A 43 -13.33 -42.41 1.94
N THR A 44 -13.60 -41.34 2.70
CA THR A 44 -14.10 -41.36 4.10
C THR A 44 -14.70 -40.00 4.50
N PRO A 45 -15.57 -39.93 5.53
CA PRO A 45 -16.87 -39.27 5.42
C PRO A 45 -16.95 -37.82 5.90
N ALA A 46 -18.05 -37.18 5.51
CA ALA A 46 -18.42 -35.79 5.74
C ALA A 46 -18.47 -35.38 7.23
N SER A 47 -17.94 -34.19 7.51
CA SER A 47 -18.13 -33.45 8.76
C SER A 47 -18.87 -32.13 8.44
N PRO A 48 -19.72 -31.61 9.34
CA PRO A 48 -20.81 -30.72 8.98
C PRO A 48 -20.34 -29.32 8.55
N ARG A 49 -20.96 -28.81 7.48
CA ARG A 49 -20.79 -27.44 6.97
C ARG A 49 -21.19 -26.43 8.04
N VAL A 50 -20.21 -25.76 8.61
CA VAL A 50 -20.41 -24.42 9.19
C VAL A 50 -20.39 -23.43 8.03
N THR A 51 -21.56 -23.00 7.59
CA THR A 51 -21.69 -21.86 6.68
C THR A 51 -21.23 -20.59 7.40
N PRO A 52 -20.21 -19.86 6.91
CA PRO A 52 -19.89 -18.55 7.45
C PRO A 52 -21.08 -17.63 7.13
N ALA A 53 -21.70 -17.07 8.16
CA ALA A 53 -22.73 -16.07 8.01
C ALA A 53 -22.16 -14.91 7.19
N LEU A 54 -22.72 -14.74 5.99
CA LEU A 54 -22.47 -13.59 5.13
C LEU A 54 -22.97 -12.35 5.88
N VAL A 55 -22.08 -11.65 6.58
CA VAL A 55 -22.35 -10.29 7.06
C VAL A 55 -22.50 -9.42 5.82
N LYS A 56 -23.73 -9.36 5.29
CA LYS A 56 -24.10 -8.39 4.27
C LYS A 56 -23.95 -7.03 4.91
N ARG A 57 -22.85 -6.34 4.62
CA ARG A 57 -22.72 -4.90 4.91
C ARG A 57 -23.93 -4.22 4.25
N PRO A 58 -24.78 -3.49 4.99
CA PRO A 58 -25.90 -2.80 4.37
C PRO A 58 -25.34 -1.81 3.34
N ARG A 59 -25.97 -1.75 2.17
CA ARG A 59 -25.78 -0.64 1.21
C ARG A 59 -25.96 0.65 2.03
N PHE A 60 -24.94 1.50 2.02
CA PHE A 60 -24.89 2.77 2.75
C PHE A 60 -26.12 3.62 2.40
N GLN A 61 -27.19 3.56 3.20
CA GLN A 61 -28.33 4.46 3.08
C GLN A 61 -28.01 5.76 3.82
N THR A 62 -27.55 6.73 3.02
CA THR A 62 -27.74 8.19 3.09
C THR A 62 -28.51 8.75 4.31
N LEU A 63 -27.84 8.85 5.45
CA LEU A 63 -27.65 10.18 6.04
C LEU A 63 -26.39 10.72 5.38
N ALA A 64 -26.41 11.93 4.80
CA ALA A 64 -25.29 12.46 4.04
C ALA A 64 -24.01 12.51 4.90
N ARG A 65 -23.21 11.44 4.83
CA ARG A 65 -21.96 11.24 5.57
C ARG A 65 -20.93 12.31 5.19
N PHE A 66 -21.08 12.84 3.98
CA PHE A 66 -20.21 13.82 3.36
C PHE A 66 -21.01 15.03 2.87
N TRP A 67 -20.49 16.24 3.08
CA TRP A 67 -21.05 17.48 2.56
C TRP A 67 -19.94 18.48 2.18
N GLU A 68 -20.27 19.45 1.33
CA GLU A 68 -19.32 20.50 0.92
C GLU A 68 -18.92 21.40 2.09
N GLY A 69 -17.63 21.71 2.19
CA GLY A 69 -17.05 22.48 3.29
C GLY A 69 -16.68 21.64 4.52
N GLN A 70 -16.93 20.33 4.52
CA GLN A 70 -16.56 19.46 5.63
C GLN A 70 -15.04 19.19 5.68
N ASP A 71 -14.45 19.36 6.87
CA ASP A 71 -13.08 18.92 7.17
C ASP A 71 -13.01 17.40 7.31
N VAL A 72 -12.03 16.79 6.66
CA VAL A 72 -11.84 15.33 6.64
C VAL A 72 -10.36 14.96 6.66
N LEU A 73 -10.07 13.75 7.14
CA LEU A 73 -8.83 13.07 6.83
C LEU A 73 -9.03 12.18 5.61
N ALA A 74 -8.21 12.35 4.58
CA ALA A 74 -8.25 11.54 3.37
C ALA A 74 -7.00 10.66 3.29
N ARG A 75 -7.17 9.38 2.96
CA ARG A 75 -6.04 8.46 2.75
C ARG A 75 -5.50 8.59 1.32
N TRP A 76 -4.19 8.76 1.19
CA TRP A 76 -3.52 8.87 -0.10
C TRP A 76 -2.91 7.53 -0.56
N THR A 77 -2.30 7.52 -1.75
CA THR A 77 -1.68 6.35 -2.39
C THR A 77 -0.42 5.84 -1.68
N ASP A 78 0.12 6.59 -0.72
CA ASP A 78 1.19 6.15 0.18
C ASP A 78 0.67 5.47 1.46
N GLY A 79 -0.66 5.37 1.61
CA GLY A 79 -1.33 4.83 2.79
C GLY A 79 -1.40 5.77 4.00
N LEU A 80 -0.89 7.00 3.89
CA LEU A 80 -0.94 8.03 4.94
C LEU A 80 -2.24 8.83 4.88
N LEU A 81 -2.55 9.55 5.95
CA LEU A 81 -3.71 10.44 6.06
C LEU A 81 -3.27 11.89 5.93
N TYR A 82 -4.01 12.65 5.13
CA TYR A 82 -3.82 14.07 4.89
C TYR A 82 -5.10 14.83 5.24
N LEU A 83 -4.96 16.03 5.82
CA LEU A 83 -6.10 16.90 6.09
C LEU A 83 -6.59 17.52 4.78
N GLY A 84 -7.91 17.60 4.63
CA GLY A 84 -8.51 18.28 3.50
C GLY A 84 -9.95 18.71 3.75
N ILE A 85 -10.47 19.49 2.81
CA ILE A 85 -11.83 20.04 2.82
C ILE A 85 -12.57 19.54 1.59
N ILE A 86 -13.75 18.95 1.79
CA ILE A 86 -14.62 18.52 0.68
C ILE A 86 -15.10 19.74 -0.09
N LYS A 87 -14.90 19.74 -1.41
CA LYS A 87 -15.35 20.78 -2.34
C LYS A 87 -16.54 20.38 -3.19
N LYS A 88 -16.66 19.09 -3.52
CA LYS A 88 -17.81 18.51 -4.23
C LYS A 88 -18.02 17.08 -3.78
N VAL A 89 -19.28 16.63 -3.74
CA VAL A 89 -19.66 15.24 -3.47
C VAL A 89 -20.24 14.65 -4.74
N ASP A 90 -19.69 13.53 -5.21
CA ASP A 90 -20.20 12.77 -6.34
C ASP A 90 -20.76 11.43 -5.86
N SER A 91 -22.09 11.37 -5.75
CA SER A 91 -22.81 10.18 -5.32
C SER A 91 -22.89 9.08 -6.38
N ALA A 92 -22.67 9.41 -7.66
CA ALA A 92 -22.69 8.42 -8.73
C ALA A 92 -21.40 7.61 -8.79
N GLN A 93 -20.26 8.27 -8.53
CA GLN A 93 -18.94 7.63 -8.49
C GLN A 93 -18.49 7.24 -7.08
N GLU A 94 -19.30 7.54 -6.05
CA GLU A 94 -18.93 7.36 -4.64
C GLU A 94 -17.57 8.03 -4.30
N THR A 95 -17.39 9.26 -4.78
CA THR A 95 -16.17 10.07 -4.56
C THR A 95 -16.49 11.45 -4.01
N CYS A 96 -15.47 12.12 -3.48
CA CYS A 96 -15.51 13.55 -3.18
C CYS A 96 -14.28 14.22 -3.79
N LEU A 97 -14.47 15.43 -4.34
CA LEU A 97 -13.35 16.31 -4.66
C LEU A 97 -12.84 16.94 -3.36
N VAL A 98 -11.61 16.63 -2.95
CA VAL A 98 -11.00 17.12 -1.71
C VAL A 98 -9.89 18.10 -2.04
N ARG A 99 -9.88 19.27 -1.38
CA ARG A 99 -8.76 20.21 -1.40
C ARG A 99 -7.87 19.97 -0.19
N PHE A 100 -6.58 19.73 -0.42
CA PHE A 100 -5.58 19.52 0.63
C PHE A 100 -4.93 20.84 1.09
N GLU A 101 -4.10 20.77 2.14
CA GLU A 101 -3.43 21.93 2.74
C GLU A 101 -2.52 22.70 1.77
N ASP A 102 -1.95 22.01 0.78
CA ASP A 102 -1.12 22.59 -0.29
C ASP A 102 -1.92 23.18 -1.46
N ASN A 103 -3.24 23.26 -1.32
CA ASN A 103 -4.22 23.67 -2.33
C ASN A 103 -4.41 22.72 -3.52
N SER A 104 -3.72 21.58 -3.56
CA SER A 104 -3.98 20.54 -4.54
C SER A 104 -5.41 19.99 -4.37
N GLN A 105 -6.01 19.54 -5.48
CA GLN A 105 -7.37 19.01 -5.49
C GLN A 105 -7.42 17.68 -6.22
N PHE A 106 -7.92 16.65 -5.55
CA PHE A 106 -8.04 15.31 -6.11
C PHE A 106 -9.39 14.69 -5.76
N SER A 107 -9.86 13.82 -6.65
CA SER A 107 -11.01 12.97 -6.36
C SER A 107 -10.58 11.83 -5.44
N VAL A 108 -11.28 11.66 -4.32
CA VAL A 108 -11.01 10.63 -3.32
C VAL A 108 -12.25 9.77 -3.12
N LEU A 109 -12.08 8.45 -3.14
CA LEU A 109 -13.16 7.49 -2.90
C LEU A 109 -13.70 7.62 -1.47
N TRP A 110 -15.01 7.45 -1.28
CA TRP A 110 -15.67 7.53 0.03
C TRP A 110 -15.05 6.60 1.10
N LYS A 111 -14.56 5.42 0.69
CA LYS A 111 -13.89 4.45 1.58
C LYS A 111 -12.59 4.98 2.20
N ASP A 112 -12.00 6.01 1.60
CA ASP A 112 -10.74 6.63 1.99
C ASP A 112 -10.92 8.00 2.65
N ILE A 113 -12.17 8.41 2.93
CA ILE A 113 -12.51 9.66 3.60
C ILE A 113 -13.03 9.39 5.01
N PHE A 114 -12.39 10.04 5.98
CA PHE A 114 -12.63 9.87 7.42
C PHE A 114 -13.02 11.22 8.03
N PRO A 115 -14.32 11.48 8.20
CA PRO A 115 -14.79 12.69 8.88
C PRO A 115 -14.52 12.61 10.40
N PRO A 116 -14.48 13.75 11.10
CA PRO A 116 -14.45 13.77 12.56
C PRO A 116 -15.74 13.21 13.15
N ALA A 117 -15.68 12.77 14.40
CA ALA A 117 -16.87 12.36 15.13
C ALA A 117 -17.78 13.59 15.32
N VAL A 118 -19.05 13.46 14.94
CA VAL A 118 -20.03 14.53 15.10
C VAL A 118 -20.57 14.51 16.53
N PRO A 119 -20.53 15.64 17.28
CA PRO A 119 -21.14 15.73 18.60
C PRO A 119 -22.61 15.27 18.58
N GLY A 120 -22.99 14.45 19.55
CA GLY A 120 -24.35 13.90 19.63
C GLY A 120 -24.60 12.63 18.80
N LYS A 121 -23.67 12.21 17.92
CA LYS A 121 -23.73 10.91 17.20
C LYS A 121 -22.80 9.85 17.79
N GLU A 122 -22.28 10.09 18.99
CA GLU A 122 -21.34 9.18 19.67
C GLU A 122 -21.97 7.82 19.99
N GLN A 123 -23.29 7.75 20.07
CA GLN A 123 -24.04 6.52 20.37
C GLN A 123 -24.29 5.63 19.16
N LEU A 124 -23.82 6.02 17.97
CA LEU A 124 -24.02 5.26 16.73
C LEU A 124 -22.71 4.58 16.32
N CYS A 125 -22.81 3.31 15.93
CA CYS A 125 -21.70 2.64 15.27
C CYS A 125 -21.35 3.37 13.96
N CYS A 126 -20.12 3.84 13.81
CA CYS A 126 -19.68 4.58 12.62
C CYS A 126 -19.57 3.72 11.34
N VAL A 127 -19.79 2.40 11.45
CA VAL A 127 -19.75 1.45 10.34
C VAL A 127 -21.17 1.14 9.84
N CYS A 128 -22.08 0.70 10.72
CA CYS A 128 -23.44 0.30 10.34
C CYS A 128 -24.52 1.36 10.62
N ASN A 129 -24.15 2.49 11.26
CA ASN A 129 -25.04 3.59 11.62
C ASN A 129 -26.24 3.14 12.48
N SER A 130 -26.02 2.19 13.40
CA SER A 130 -27.02 1.68 14.33
C SER A 130 -26.55 1.80 15.78
N GLN A 131 -27.50 1.96 16.70
CA GLN A 131 -27.31 1.91 18.15
C GLN A 131 -27.67 0.54 18.75
N ALA A 132 -28.28 -0.35 17.96
CA ALA A 132 -28.80 -1.63 18.45
C ALA A 132 -27.66 -2.56 18.88
N CYS A 133 -27.56 -2.82 20.19
CA CYS A 133 -26.56 -3.70 20.79
C CYS A 133 -27.18 -5.03 21.24
N THR A 134 -26.39 -6.09 21.21
CA THR A 134 -26.69 -7.36 21.89
C THR A 134 -25.69 -7.58 23.04
N PRO A 135 -25.96 -8.50 23.99
CA PRO A 135 -25.02 -8.79 25.08
C PRO A 135 -23.61 -9.17 24.60
N ASP A 136 -23.52 -9.84 23.44
CA ASP A 136 -22.27 -10.32 22.84
C ASP A 136 -21.65 -9.37 21.80
N ASN A 137 -22.34 -8.28 21.45
CA ASN A 137 -21.89 -7.31 20.44
C ASN A 137 -22.23 -5.88 20.86
N LYS A 138 -21.48 -5.40 21.85
CA LYS A 138 -21.65 -4.06 22.44
C LYS A 138 -21.01 -2.98 21.58
N LEU A 139 -21.40 -1.73 21.81
CA LEU A 139 -20.70 -0.56 21.30
C LEU A 139 -19.45 -0.27 22.13
N VAL A 140 -18.31 -0.10 21.46
CA VAL A 140 -17.03 0.26 22.06
C VAL A 140 -16.53 1.58 21.45
N HIS A 141 -16.12 2.51 22.31
CA HIS A 141 -15.63 3.83 21.89
C HIS A 141 -14.13 3.85 21.74
N CYS A 142 -13.64 4.44 20.64
CA CYS A 142 -12.22 4.66 20.48
C CYS A 142 -11.72 5.77 21.42
N GLY A 143 -10.69 5.49 22.22
CA GLY A 143 -10.06 6.45 23.13
C GLY A 143 -9.56 7.73 22.47
N LYS A 144 -9.16 7.66 21.19
CA LYS A 144 -8.59 8.77 20.43
C LYS A 144 -9.64 9.56 19.65
N CYS A 145 -10.37 8.94 18.72
CA CYS A 145 -11.30 9.66 17.84
C CYS A 145 -12.75 9.68 18.33
N LYS A 146 -13.05 9.04 19.46
CA LYS A 146 -14.38 8.95 20.10
C LYS A 146 -15.51 8.30 19.30
N HIS A 147 -15.26 7.91 18.05
CA HIS A 147 -16.18 7.08 17.27
C HIS A 147 -16.50 5.76 18.00
N ALA A 148 -17.76 5.35 17.94
CA ALA A 148 -18.22 4.06 18.45
C ALA A 148 -18.25 3.00 17.36
N TYR A 149 -17.95 1.76 17.75
CA TYR A 149 -17.95 0.58 16.88
C TYR A 149 -18.68 -0.54 17.59
N HIS A 150 -19.58 -1.25 16.92
CA HIS A 150 -19.94 -2.58 17.40
C HIS A 150 -18.68 -3.46 17.37
N GLN A 151 -18.52 -4.35 18.35
CA GLN A 151 -17.37 -5.25 18.44
C GLN A 151 -17.11 -5.98 17.13
N GLU A 152 -18.16 -6.52 16.49
CA GLU A 152 -18.08 -7.25 15.22
C GLU A 152 -18.02 -6.35 13.97
N CYS A 153 -18.36 -5.06 14.09
CA CYS A 153 -18.22 -4.10 12.98
C CYS A 153 -16.76 -3.64 12.80
N HIS A 154 -15.93 -3.79 13.83
CA HIS A 154 -14.51 -3.46 13.76
C HIS A 154 -13.70 -4.66 13.24
N VAL A 155 -12.56 -4.38 12.58
CA VAL A 155 -11.65 -5.42 12.06
C VAL A 155 -10.23 -5.23 12.60
N PRO A 156 -9.69 -6.20 13.39
CA PRO A 156 -10.36 -7.41 13.91
C PRO A 156 -11.45 -7.08 14.95
N SER A 157 -12.33 -8.02 15.26
CA SER A 157 -13.40 -7.80 16.24
C SER A 157 -12.84 -7.36 17.60
N VAL A 158 -13.53 -6.44 18.27
CA VAL A 158 -13.07 -5.91 19.57
C VAL A 158 -13.34 -6.93 20.68
N PRO A 159 -12.34 -7.33 21.49
CA PRO A 159 -12.53 -8.25 22.61
C PRO A 159 -13.53 -7.72 23.65
N CYS A 160 -14.25 -8.61 24.34
CA CYS A 160 -15.26 -8.23 25.34
C CYS A 160 -14.65 -7.60 26.61
N ASP A 161 -13.41 -7.96 26.96
CA ASP A 161 -12.76 -7.57 28.22
C ASP A 161 -12.09 -6.18 28.20
N THR A 162 -12.39 -5.33 27.22
CA THR A 162 -11.73 -4.01 27.09
C THR A 162 -12.08 -3.02 28.19
N ASP A 163 -13.06 -3.32 29.05
CA ASP A 163 -13.43 -2.48 30.19
C ASP A 163 -12.49 -2.66 31.41
N SER A 164 -11.63 -3.68 31.42
CA SER A 164 -10.95 -4.16 32.64
C SER A 164 -9.51 -3.66 32.85
N SER A 165 -8.85 -3.03 31.86
CA SER A 165 -7.38 -2.90 31.85
C SER A 165 -6.80 -1.48 31.89
N GLY A 166 -7.54 -0.47 32.33
CA GLY A 166 -7.05 0.92 32.52
C GLY A 166 -6.47 1.60 31.27
N SER A 167 -6.53 0.94 30.11
CA SER A 167 -5.93 1.34 28.84
C SER A 167 -7.06 1.47 27.82
N SER A 168 -7.30 2.69 27.37
CA SER A 168 -8.39 2.97 26.43
C SER A 168 -8.11 2.31 25.07
N TRP A 169 -9.04 1.50 24.59
CA TRP A 169 -8.95 0.84 23.29
C TRP A 169 -8.88 1.87 22.15
N MET A 170 -8.11 1.56 21.10
CA MET A 170 -7.96 2.41 19.91
C MET A 170 -8.37 1.66 18.65
N CYS A 171 -9.23 2.30 17.86
CA CYS A 171 -9.68 1.74 16.59
C CYS A 171 -8.53 1.62 15.59
N ARG A 172 -8.70 0.74 14.60
CA ARG A 172 -7.77 0.51 13.49
C ARG A 172 -7.30 1.81 12.86
N GLN A 173 -8.22 2.72 12.55
CA GLN A 173 -7.88 3.98 11.90
C GLN A 173 -6.92 4.82 12.74
N CYS A 174 -7.16 4.94 14.05
CA CYS A 174 -6.29 5.68 14.96
C CYS A 174 -4.93 5.00 15.16
N VAL A 175 -4.90 3.67 15.23
CA VAL A 175 -3.65 2.90 15.32
C VAL A 175 -2.79 3.15 14.07
N PHE A 176 -3.37 3.02 12.87
CA PHE A 176 -2.66 3.31 11.63
C PHE A 176 -2.22 4.77 11.56
N ALA A 177 -3.09 5.73 11.85
CA ALA A 177 -2.77 7.16 11.82
C ALA A 177 -1.57 7.54 12.72
N VAL A 178 -1.35 6.83 13.84
CA VAL A 178 -0.18 7.05 14.70
C VAL A 178 1.04 6.28 14.22
N ALA A 179 0.86 5.02 13.84
CA ALA A 179 1.95 4.09 13.61
C ALA A 179 2.57 4.18 12.20
N THR A 180 1.80 4.54 11.16
CA THR A 180 2.33 4.67 9.80
C THR A 180 3.22 5.89 9.65
N LYS A 181 4.38 5.73 9.02
CA LYS A 181 5.35 6.82 8.74
C LYS A 181 6.01 6.59 7.38
N ARG A 182 6.44 7.67 6.71
CA ARG A 182 7.30 7.57 5.53
C ARG A 182 8.59 6.82 5.90
N GLY A 183 9.04 5.90 5.06
CA GLY A 183 10.18 5.02 5.30
C GLY A 183 9.88 3.76 6.11
N GLY A 184 8.65 3.58 6.60
CA GLY A 184 8.24 2.40 7.38
C GLY A 184 7.54 2.77 8.68
N ALA A 185 6.56 1.97 9.08
CA ALA A 185 5.81 2.17 10.32
C ALA A 185 6.66 1.95 11.58
N LEU A 186 6.15 2.42 12.72
CA LEU A 186 6.77 2.23 14.03
C LEU A 186 7.03 0.74 14.32
N LYS A 187 8.25 0.40 14.71
CA LYS A 187 8.67 -0.97 15.01
C LYS A 187 8.59 -1.35 16.49
N LYS A 188 8.60 -0.36 17.39
CA LYS A 188 8.62 -0.54 18.85
C LYS A 188 7.52 0.27 19.52
N GLY A 189 7.16 -0.14 20.74
CA GLY A 189 6.16 0.54 21.57
C GLY A 189 4.73 -0.02 21.42
N PRO A 190 3.78 0.52 22.19
CA PRO A 190 2.40 0.03 22.22
C PRO A 190 1.70 0.14 20.86
N PHE A 191 1.83 1.28 20.16
CA PHE A 191 1.22 1.48 18.84
C PHE A 191 1.77 0.53 17.77
N ALA A 192 3.07 0.22 17.81
CA ALA A 192 3.67 -0.75 16.90
C ALA A 192 3.09 -2.16 17.10
N ARG A 193 2.91 -2.58 18.36
CA ARG A 193 2.29 -3.87 18.72
C ARG A 193 0.82 -3.91 18.33
N SER A 194 0.06 -2.84 18.61
CA SER A 194 -1.34 -2.73 18.20
C SER A 194 -1.47 -2.77 16.68
N MET A 195 -0.60 -2.10 15.94
CA MET A 195 -0.61 -2.12 14.48
C MET A 195 -0.36 -3.52 13.94
N LEU A 196 0.61 -4.25 14.48
CA LEU A 196 0.86 -5.64 14.09
C LEU A 196 -0.40 -6.51 14.28
N GLN A 197 -1.08 -6.40 15.43
CA GLN A 197 -2.33 -7.13 15.67
C GLN A 197 -3.43 -6.76 14.66
N MET A 198 -3.57 -5.48 14.34
CA MET A 198 -4.51 -5.01 13.31
C MET A 198 -4.15 -5.57 11.92
N LYS A 199 -2.87 -5.71 11.59
CA LYS A 199 -2.36 -6.21 10.30
C LYS A 199 -2.59 -7.71 10.07
N LEU A 200 -2.94 -8.47 11.11
CA LEU A 200 -3.29 -9.89 10.97
C LEU A 200 -4.65 -10.10 10.27
N SER A 201 -5.44 -9.04 10.09
CA SER A 201 -6.74 -9.09 9.40
C SER A 201 -6.87 -7.93 8.41
N LEU A 202 -7.41 -8.23 7.22
CA LEU A 202 -7.72 -7.24 6.20
C LEU A 202 -9.14 -6.70 6.41
N PRO A 203 -9.38 -5.38 6.25
CA PRO A 203 -10.73 -4.79 6.37
C PRO A 203 -11.61 -5.03 5.11
N TYR A 204 -11.12 -5.83 4.17
CA TYR A 204 -11.72 -6.17 2.88
C TYR A 204 -11.47 -7.64 2.53
N GLN A 205 -12.20 -8.17 1.57
CA GLN A 205 -12.07 -9.56 1.12
C GLN A 205 -11.11 -9.65 -0.07
N LEU A 206 -9.96 -10.29 0.10
CA LEU A 206 -8.93 -10.35 -0.94
C LEU A 206 -9.43 -10.99 -2.25
N LYS A 207 -10.27 -12.02 -2.13
CA LYS A 207 -10.82 -12.77 -3.29
C LYS A 207 -11.86 -11.99 -4.11
N SER A 208 -12.36 -10.86 -3.61
CA SER A 208 -13.36 -10.05 -4.33
C SER A 208 -12.72 -8.93 -5.17
N LEU A 209 -11.39 -8.82 -5.19
CA LEU A 209 -10.69 -7.80 -5.97
C LEU A 209 -10.56 -8.23 -7.43
N GLU A 210 -10.88 -7.31 -8.34
CA GLU A 210 -10.77 -7.50 -9.78
C GLU A 210 -9.45 -6.89 -10.27
N TRP A 211 -8.46 -7.76 -10.47
CA TRP A 211 -7.12 -7.37 -10.89
C TRP A 211 -6.98 -7.26 -12.41
N ASP A 212 -6.05 -6.42 -12.85
CA ASP A 212 -5.54 -6.45 -14.22
C ASP A 212 -4.75 -7.75 -14.50
N PRO A 213 -4.44 -8.08 -15.77
CA PRO A 213 -3.74 -9.32 -16.12
C PRO A 213 -2.34 -9.46 -15.51
N LEU A 214 -1.67 -8.34 -15.21
CA LEU A 214 -0.31 -8.32 -14.65
C LEU A 214 -0.30 -8.33 -13.11
N HIS A 215 -1.48 -8.32 -12.48
CA HIS A 215 -1.65 -8.24 -11.04
C HIS A 215 -1.00 -7.00 -10.41
N LEU A 216 -1.05 -5.87 -11.11
CA LEU A 216 -0.46 -4.60 -10.68
C LEU A 216 -1.50 -3.70 -10.01
N THR A 217 -2.68 -3.60 -10.61
CA THR A 217 -3.78 -2.77 -10.13
C THR A 217 -5.10 -3.54 -10.03
N ASN A 218 -6.01 -3.08 -9.17
CA ASN A 218 -7.38 -3.59 -9.11
C ASN A 218 -8.42 -2.47 -9.23
N LYS A 219 -9.59 -2.79 -9.80
CA LYS A 219 -10.69 -1.83 -10.02
C LYS A 219 -11.17 -1.15 -8.75
N GLN A 220 -11.12 -1.85 -7.62
CA GLN A 220 -11.58 -1.36 -6.32
C GLN A 220 -10.60 -0.37 -5.68
N GLN A 221 -9.41 -0.16 -6.26
CA GLN A 221 -8.31 0.61 -5.68
C GLN A 221 -8.10 0.27 -4.20
N CYS A 222 -8.04 -1.02 -3.89
CA CYS A 222 -7.99 -1.53 -2.53
C CYS A 222 -6.75 -2.39 -2.32
N TYR A 223 -5.80 -1.84 -1.56
CA TYR A 223 -4.49 -2.43 -1.33
C TYR A 223 -4.12 -2.40 0.15
N CYS A 224 -3.07 -3.15 0.47
CA CYS A 224 -2.38 -3.13 1.76
C CYS A 224 -3.26 -3.50 2.97
N TYR A 225 -2.69 -3.51 4.17
CA TYR A 225 -3.46 -3.68 5.40
C TYR A 225 -4.49 -2.57 5.62
N CYS A 226 -4.25 -1.36 5.10
CA CYS A 226 -5.14 -0.22 5.30
C CYS A 226 -6.41 -0.27 4.44
N GLY A 227 -6.43 -1.04 3.34
CA GLY A 227 -7.52 -1.04 2.36
C GLY A 227 -7.58 0.21 1.49
N GLY A 228 -6.52 1.02 1.52
CA GLY A 228 -6.39 2.29 0.80
C GLY A 228 -6.09 2.13 -0.69
N PRO A 229 -6.03 3.26 -1.42
CA PRO A 229 -5.51 3.29 -2.78
C PRO A 229 -3.99 3.12 -2.74
N GLY A 230 -3.38 2.86 -3.89
CA GLY A 230 -1.94 2.66 -4.01
C GLY A 230 -1.52 2.52 -5.46
N GLU A 231 -0.26 2.87 -5.73
CA GLU A 231 0.39 2.67 -7.02
C GLU A 231 1.57 1.71 -6.79
N TRP A 232 1.55 0.55 -7.47
CA TRP A 232 2.45 -0.57 -7.18
C TRP A 232 3.95 -0.21 -7.28
N ASN A 233 4.28 0.67 -8.22
CA ASN A 233 5.61 1.20 -8.48
C ASN A 233 5.98 2.36 -7.54
N MET A 234 5.05 2.86 -6.73
CA MET A 234 5.26 3.95 -5.79
C MET A 234 5.42 3.44 -4.35
N LYS A 235 6.62 2.93 -4.02
CA LYS A 235 6.99 2.50 -2.65
C LYS A 235 6.02 1.46 -2.07
N MET A 236 5.71 0.42 -2.85
CA MET A 236 4.93 -0.74 -2.38
C MET A 236 5.71 -2.04 -2.56
N LEU A 237 5.46 -3.00 -1.66
CA LEU A 237 5.98 -4.37 -1.76
C LEU A 237 4.85 -5.33 -2.11
N GLN A 238 5.12 -6.26 -3.03
CA GLN A 238 4.19 -7.34 -3.36
C GLN A 238 4.45 -8.55 -2.47
N CYS A 239 3.42 -9.08 -1.81
CA CYS A 239 3.54 -10.30 -1.02
C CYS A 239 3.64 -11.52 -1.96
N CYS A 240 4.69 -12.33 -1.82
CA CYS A 240 4.91 -13.49 -2.68
C CYS A 240 3.87 -14.62 -2.50
N ARG A 241 3.10 -14.61 -1.39
CA ARG A 241 2.08 -15.62 -1.11
C ARG A 241 0.69 -15.27 -1.62
N CYS A 242 0.28 -14.00 -1.46
CA CYS A 242 -1.08 -13.56 -1.79
C CYS A 242 -1.16 -12.55 -2.93
N LEU A 243 -0.01 -12.15 -3.47
CA LEU A 243 0.16 -11.21 -4.60
C LEU A 243 -0.39 -9.79 -4.38
N GLN A 244 -0.98 -9.51 -3.22
CA GLN A 244 -1.39 -8.17 -2.81
C GLN A 244 -0.17 -7.24 -2.61
N TRP A 245 -0.38 -5.95 -2.87
CA TRP A 245 0.58 -4.87 -2.69
C TRP A 245 0.43 -4.18 -1.33
N PHE A 246 1.54 -3.81 -0.70
CA PHE A 246 1.59 -3.21 0.63
C PHE A 246 2.48 -1.97 0.65
N HIS A 247 1.93 -0.84 1.12
CA HIS A 247 2.67 0.42 1.24
C HIS A 247 3.88 0.30 2.17
N GLU A 248 5.01 0.91 1.79
CA GLU A 248 6.19 1.15 2.62
C GLU A 248 5.76 1.64 4.01
N ALA A 249 4.92 2.68 4.06
CA ALA A 249 4.49 3.32 5.30
C ALA A 249 3.66 2.43 6.23
N CYS A 250 3.13 1.31 5.74
CA CYS A 250 2.34 0.35 6.50
C CYS A 250 3.16 -0.89 6.95
N THR A 251 4.36 -1.08 6.42
CA THR A 251 5.26 -2.19 6.79
C THR A 251 6.10 -1.86 8.02
N GLN A 252 6.52 -2.88 8.76
CA GLN A 252 7.37 -2.77 9.96
C GLN A 252 8.69 -3.54 9.81
N CYS A 253 8.95 -4.17 8.66
CA CYS A 253 10.12 -4.99 8.40
C CYS A 253 11.31 -4.25 7.75
N LEU A 254 11.07 -3.12 7.07
CA LEU A 254 12.10 -2.43 6.28
C LEU A 254 13.17 -1.74 7.11
N SER A 255 14.46 -1.95 6.79
CA SER A 255 15.59 -1.27 7.45
C SER A 255 15.87 0.13 6.89
N LYS A 256 15.58 0.35 5.61
CA LYS A 256 15.75 1.61 4.88
C LYS A 256 14.49 1.87 4.02
N PRO A 257 14.17 3.13 3.67
CA PRO A 257 13.07 3.44 2.75
C PRO A 257 13.24 2.77 1.38
N LEU A 258 12.13 2.46 0.71
CA LEU A 258 12.13 1.90 -0.64
C LEU A 258 12.47 2.97 -1.68
N LEU A 259 13.14 2.60 -2.75
CA LEU A 259 13.12 3.41 -3.97
C LEU A 259 11.82 3.15 -4.75
N TYR A 260 11.37 4.15 -5.53
CA TYR A 260 10.32 3.93 -6.53
C TYR A 260 10.75 2.84 -7.51
N GLY A 261 9.82 1.95 -7.87
CA GLY A 261 10.04 0.82 -8.77
C GLY A 261 10.85 -0.34 -8.18
N ASP A 262 11.29 -0.26 -6.91
CA ASP A 262 12.16 -1.27 -6.33
C ASP A 262 11.42 -2.58 -6.01
N ARG A 263 11.57 -3.57 -6.89
CA ARG A 263 11.01 -4.93 -6.73
C ARG A 263 12.06 -5.96 -6.30
N PHE A 264 13.27 -5.55 -5.93
CA PHE A 264 14.34 -6.46 -5.51
C PHE A 264 14.16 -6.90 -4.05
N TYR A 265 12.98 -7.46 -3.77
CA TYR A 265 12.58 -7.96 -2.46
C TYR A 265 11.73 -9.24 -2.60
N VAL A 266 11.98 -10.20 -1.72
CA VAL A 266 11.00 -11.23 -1.38
C VAL A 266 10.29 -10.76 -0.12
N PHE A 267 8.97 -10.59 -0.18
CA PHE A 267 8.17 -10.07 0.92
C PHE A 267 7.02 -11.00 1.28
N GLU A 268 6.82 -11.23 2.58
CA GLU A 268 5.66 -11.95 3.13
C GLU A 268 4.91 -11.05 4.11
N CYS A 269 3.63 -10.81 3.84
CA CYS A 269 2.80 -9.94 4.66
C CYS A 269 2.33 -10.60 5.96
N SER A 270 1.97 -9.79 6.96
CA SER A 270 1.50 -10.24 8.29
C SER A 270 0.28 -11.16 8.25
N VAL A 271 -0.57 -11.02 7.23
CA VAL A 271 -1.75 -11.89 7.05
C VAL A 271 -1.32 -13.31 6.67
N CYS A 272 -0.32 -13.43 5.79
CA CYS A 272 0.16 -14.72 5.31
C CYS A 272 1.12 -15.41 6.28
N THR A 273 1.93 -14.64 7.03
CA THR A 273 2.80 -15.18 8.09
C THR A 273 2.05 -15.45 9.39
N ARG A 274 0.85 -14.88 9.56
CA ARG A 274 0.09 -14.85 10.82
C ARG A 274 0.91 -14.24 11.97
N GLY A 275 1.73 -13.25 11.66
CA GLY A 275 2.67 -12.65 12.59
C GLY A 275 3.44 -11.47 11.98
N PRO A 276 4.66 -11.21 12.46
CA PRO A 276 5.55 -10.23 11.83
C PRO A 276 5.78 -10.52 10.34
N GLU A 277 6.03 -9.45 9.57
CA GLU A 277 6.41 -9.54 8.16
C GLU A 277 7.83 -10.09 8.01
N ASN A 278 8.07 -10.75 6.89
CA ASN A 278 9.42 -11.07 6.44
C ASN A 278 9.74 -10.30 5.17
N ALA A 279 10.94 -9.74 5.09
CA ALA A 279 11.45 -9.09 3.89
C ALA A 279 12.92 -9.44 3.69
N TRP A 280 13.25 -9.94 2.50
CA TRP A 280 14.61 -10.27 2.10
C TRP A 280 14.97 -9.45 0.88
N ARG A 281 16.05 -8.67 0.97
CA ARG A 281 16.62 -7.91 -0.15
C ARG A 281 17.29 -8.88 -1.12
N LEU A 282 16.88 -8.84 -2.38
CA LEU A 282 17.53 -9.60 -3.45
C LEU A 282 18.84 -8.91 -3.86
N PRO A 283 19.88 -9.65 -4.29
CA PRO A 283 21.10 -9.05 -4.81
C PRO A 283 20.80 -8.26 -6.09
N LEU A 284 21.50 -7.14 -6.27
CA LEU A 284 21.39 -6.29 -7.46
C LEU A 284 22.67 -6.39 -8.27
N GLY A 285 22.56 -6.51 -9.59
CA GLY A 285 23.65 -6.23 -10.51
C GLY A 285 23.76 -4.72 -10.77
N TRP A 286 24.89 -4.29 -11.34
CA TRP A 286 25.08 -2.86 -11.64
C TRP A 286 24.05 -2.29 -12.62
N VAL A 287 23.57 -3.09 -13.58
CA VAL A 287 22.49 -2.69 -14.49
C VAL A 287 21.20 -2.39 -13.71
N ASP A 288 20.89 -3.22 -12.72
CA ASP A 288 19.72 -3.03 -11.86
C ASP A 288 19.83 -1.75 -11.04
N VAL A 289 21.02 -1.48 -10.49
CA VAL A 289 21.31 -0.25 -9.75
C VAL A 289 21.09 0.98 -10.65
N SER A 290 21.68 0.98 -11.85
CA SER A 290 21.53 2.08 -12.80
C SER A 290 20.06 2.31 -13.18
N HIS A 291 19.32 1.25 -13.54
CA HIS A 291 17.90 1.36 -13.87
C HIS A 291 17.05 1.84 -12.71
N LEU A 292 17.28 1.31 -11.50
CA LEU A 292 16.50 1.66 -10.33
C LEU A 292 16.70 3.13 -9.92
N VAL A 293 17.95 3.60 -9.95
CA VAL A 293 18.30 5.00 -9.65
C VAL A 293 17.68 5.94 -10.69
N LEU A 294 17.84 5.63 -11.97
CA LEU A 294 17.24 6.44 -13.04
C LEU A 294 15.72 6.50 -12.92
N TYR A 295 15.09 5.37 -12.66
CA TYR A 295 13.65 5.30 -12.45
C TYR A 295 13.21 6.14 -11.25
N HIS A 296 13.92 5.99 -10.12
CA HIS A 296 13.64 6.76 -8.91
C HIS A 296 13.73 8.27 -9.15
N LEU A 297 14.84 8.72 -9.76
CA LEU A 297 15.04 10.13 -10.09
C LEU A 297 13.99 10.65 -11.07
N SER A 298 13.60 9.84 -12.06
CA SER A 298 12.55 10.19 -13.04
C SER A 298 11.23 10.50 -12.35
N ILE A 299 10.82 9.69 -11.38
CA ILE A 299 9.59 9.91 -10.60
C ILE A 299 9.73 11.14 -9.69
N CYS A 300 10.85 11.26 -8.96
CA CYS A 300 11.09 12.36 -8.01
C CYS A 300 11.12 13.73 -8.70
N CYS A 301 11.82 13.83 -9.82
CA CYS A 301 12.10 15.09 -10.51
C CYS A 301 11.14 15.38 -11.67
N LYS A 302 10.30 14.41 -12.06
CA LYS A 302 9.37 14.53 -13.21
C LYS A 302 10.08 14.94 -14.50
N LYS A 303 11.28 14.39 -14.75
CA LYS A 303 12.08 14.65 -15.96
C LYS A 303 12.76 13.37 -16.45
N LYS A 304 13.14 13.35 -17.73
CA LYS A 304 13.69 12.17 -18.42
C LYS A 304 15.22 12.06 -18.40
N TYR A 305 15.92 13.19 -18.49
CA TYR A 305 17.37 13.21 -18.61
C TYR A 305 18.03 13.75 -17.34
N PHE A 306 19.12 13.09 -16.95
CA PHE A 306 19.87 13.39 -15.74
C PHE A 306 21.36 13.46 -16.09
N ASP A 307 22.03 14.47 -15.54
CA ASP A 307 23.48 14.56 -15.62
C ASP A 307 24.11 13.41 -14.81
N PHE A 308 25.05 12.70 -15.42
CA PHE A 308 25.62 11.52 -14.79
C PHE A 308 26.37 11.86 -13.50
N GLU A 309 27.24 12.85 -13.50
CA GLU A 309 28.08 13.16 -12.34
C GLU A 309 27.32 13.97 -11.28
N ARG A 310 26.57 14.98 -11.72
CA ARG A 310 25.92 15.95 -10.82
C ARG A 310 24.63 15.42 -10.20
N GLU A 311 23.96 14.46 -10.84
CA GLU A 311 22.66 13.98 -10.38
C GLU A 311 22.68 12.48 -10.06
N ILE A 312 23.05 11.63 -11.03
CA ILE A 312 23.01 10.17 -10.82
C ILE A 312 24.08 9.74 -9.82
N LEU A 313 25.32 10.20 -10.02
CA LEU A 313 26.47 9.82 -9.22
C LEU A 313 26.36 10.41 -7.81
N SER A 314 25.96 11.68 -7.70
CA SER A 314 25.67 12.34 -6.41
C SER A 314 24.58 11.58 -5.64
N PHE A 315 23.45 11.24 -6.27
CA PHE A 315 22.38 10.51 -5.60
C PHE A 315 22.84 9.16 -5.03
N VAL A 316 23.54 8.35 -5.83
CA VAL A 316 23.98 7.02 -5.38
C VAL A 316 25.01 7.11 -4.28
N ASN A 317 25.94 8.07 -4.34
CA ASN A 317 26.91 8.30 -3.26
C ASN A 317 26.22 8.69 -1.96
N GLU A 318 25.28 9.64 -2.02
CA GLU A 318 24.54 10.13 -0.85
C GLU A 318 23.62 9.06 -0.24
N ASN A 319 23.14 8.13 -1.07
CA ASN A 319 22.18 7.10 -0.66
C ASN A 319 22.78 5.69 -0.60
N TRP A 320 24.10 5.54 -0.66
CA TRP A 320 24.78 4.26 -0.84
C TRP A 320 24.32 3.17 0.13
N GLU A 321 24.25 3.49 1.42
CA GLU A 321 23.76 2.56 2.45
C GLU A 321 22.27 2.24 2.31
N SER A 322 21.48 3.19 1.82
CA SER A 322 20.04 3.04 1.65
C SER A 322 19.69 2.18 0.42
N LEU A 323 20.59 2.08 -0.56
CA LEU A 323 20.41 1.24 -1.74
C LEU A 323 20.51 -0.27 -1.45
N LEU A 324 21.11 -0.63 -0.30
CA LEU A 324 21.25 -2.02 0.16
C LEU A 324 21.83 -2.94 -0.94
N LEU A 325 23.00 -2.55 -1.48
CA LEU A 325 23.64 -3.15 -2.67
C LEU A 325 24.23 -4.55 -2.45
N GLY A 326 24.20 -5.09 -1.23
CA GLY A 326 24.77 -6.40 -0.91
C GLY A 326 26.23 -6.53 -1.32
N GLU A 327 26.59 -7.63 -2.00
CA GLU A 327 27.96 -7.94 -2.43
C GLU A 327 28.55 -6.91 -3.42
N VAL A 328 27.70 -6.14 -4.10
CA VAL A 328 28.12 -5.06 -5.01
C VAL A 328 28.65 -3.84 -4.27
N SER A 329 28.54 -3.79 -2.94
CA SER A 329 29.11 -2.73 -2.10
C SER A 329 30.64 -2.77 -1.95
N HIS A 330 31.30 -3.86 -2.37
CA HIS A 330 32.73 -4.10 -2.14
C HIS A 330 33.76 -3.58 -3.18
N PRO A 331 33.44 -3.00 -4.36
CA PRO A 331 34.48 -2.38 -5.18
C PRO A 331 34.92 -1.05 -4.55
N PRO A 332 36.22 -0.69 -4.62
CA PRO A 332 36.71 0.61 -4.18
C PRO A 332 35.95 1.75 -4.86
N SER A 333 35.67 2.84 -4.13
CA SER A 333 34.87 4.00 -4.57
C SER A 333 35.30 4.58 -5.93
N TYR A 334 36.57 4.45 -6.32
CA TYR A 334 37.11 4.92 -7.60
C TYR A 334 36.78 4.02 -8.81
N MET A 335 36.39 2.75 -8.61
CA MET A 335 36.04 1.82 -9.71
C MET A 335 34.56 1.93 -10.13
N TRP A 336 33.78 2.74 -9.43
CA TRP A 336 32.35 2.85 -9.63
C TRP A 336 31.97 3.73 -10.85
N CYS A 337 32.61 4.90 -10.97
CA CYS A 337 32.37 5.82 -12.09
C CYS A 337 32.55 5.15 -13.47
N PRO A 338 33.64 4.40 -13.74
CA PRO A 338 33.82 3.73 -15.03
C PRO A 338 32.78 2.64 -15.32
N ARG A 339 32.38 1.84 -14.31
CA ARG A 339 31.44 0.72 -14.49
C ARG A 339 30.01 1.18 -14.74
N CYS A 340 29.52 2.16 -13.98
CA CYS A 340 28.19 2.72 -14.22
C CYS A 340 28.14 3.49 -15.56
N ALA A 341 29.16 4.30 -15.87
CA ALA A 341 29.23 5.00 -17.15
C ALA A 341 29.25 4.04 -18.34
N MET A 342 30.01 2.93 -18.25
CA MET A 342 30.01 1.88 -19.27
C MET A 342 28.62 1.27 -19.45
N LEU A 343 27.94 0.90 -18.36
CA LEU A 343 26.65 0.21 -18.45
C LEU A 343 25.55 1.11 -19.00
N LEU A 344 25.53 2.38 -18.61
CA LEU A 344 24.63 3.37 -19.20
C LEU A 344 24.93 3.61 -20.70
N SER A 345 26.19 3.47 -21.12
CA SER A 345 26.57 3.53 -22.53
C SER A 345 26.19 2.26 -23.30
N CYS A 346 26.12 1.10 -22.63
CA CYS A 346 25.75 -0.18 -23.22
C CYS A 346 24.22 -0.39 -23.35
N THR A 347 23.39 0.29 -22.54
CA THR A 347 21.93 0.17 -22.59
C THR A 347 21.26 1.00 -23.69
N GLY A 348 22.00 1.83 -24.44
CA GLY A 348 21.53 2.39 -25.70
C GLY A 348 22.03 3.78 -26.04
N HIS A 349 22.74 3.83 -27.18
CA HIS A 349 23.23 4.96 -27.96
C HIS A 349 24.55 5.66 -27.53
N PRO A 350 25.50 5.80 -28.47
CA PRO A 350 26.80 6.38 -28.20
C PRO A 350 26.66 7.85 -27.81
N PRO A 351 27.47 8.35 -26.87
CA PRO A 351 27.54 9.78 -26.60
C PRO A 351 28.00 10.48 -27.89
N LYS A 352 27.17 11.40 -28.40
CA LYS A 352 27.65 12.37 -29.37
C LYS A 352 28.63 13.28 -28.64
N ALA A 353 29.82 13.39 -29.21
CA ALA A 353 30.96 14.16 -28.73
C ALA A 353 30.63 15.65 -28.50
#